data_AF-A0A537SYI2-F1
#
_entry.id   AF-A0A537SYI2-F1
#
_cell.length_a   1.000
_cell.length_b   1.000
_cell.length_c   1.000
_cell.angle_alpha   90.00
_cell.angle_beta   90.00
_cell.angle_gamma   90.00
#
_symmetry.space_group_name_H-M   'P 1'
#
loop_
_entity.id
_entity.type
_entity.pdbx_description
1 polymer ?
#
loop_
_entity_poly.entity_id
_entity_poly.type
_entity_poly.pdbx_seq_one_letter_code
_entity_poly.pdbx_strand_id
1 'polypeptide(L)'
;EGPFGEFTGYYASSPSQQPLIEVKRVYYRDDPILGIASPMRPPSDFSFSKCVMKAGMIWDEVERAGLSGVTGVWVHEFGGARMFNVLAIKQAYPGHARQAGLLAAGCQSGSYLGRFVVVVDEDVDPSDLFDVMWAICTRCDPASDIEFVRRAWSGPLDPLLDAASSTNSRAIIDACRPYERLADFPMVARASPELRQKVKEKFADLLATIGCG
;
A
#
# COMPACT_ATOMS: atom_id res chain seq x y z
N GLU A 1 20.22 -1.68 22.80
CA GLU A 1 20.04 -1.95 21.36
C GLU A 1 19.72 -0.63 20.69
N GLY A 2 20.13 -0.45 19.44
CA GLY A 2 20.14 0.83 18.74
C GLY A 2 21.34 1.75 19.09
N PRO A 3 21.45 2.91 18.42
CA PRO A 3 20.52 3.38 17.38
C PRO A 3 20.69 2.54 16.10
N PHE A 4 19.59 2.24 15.43
CA PHE A 4 19.55 1.43 14.22
C PHE A 4 18.72 2.16 13.15
N GLY A 5 19.14 2.06 11.88
CA GLY A 5 18.39 2.63 10.76
C GLY A 5 17.16 1.76 10.52
N GLU A 6 15.98 2.34 10.50
CA GLU A 6 14.73 1.57 10.43
C GLU A 6 14.08 1.64 9.05
N PHE A 7 13.08 0.80 8.79
CA PHE A 7 12.39 0.71 7.49
C PHE A 7 11.71 2.01 7.04
N THR A 8 11.57 2.99 7.93
CA THR A 8 11.08 4.34 7.61
C THR A 8 12.13 5.21 6.94
N GLY A 9 13.40 4.77 6.93
CA GLY A 9 14.55 5.51 6.43
C GLY A 9 15.23 6.41 7.46
N TYR A 10 14.85 6.29 8.74
CA TYR A 10 15.36 7.13 9.83
C TYR A 10 15.89 6.29 10.99
N TYR A 11 16.80 6.88 11.77
CA TYR A 11 17.13 6.40 13.12
C TYR A 11 16.05 6.91 14.09
N ALA A 12 14.85 6.34 13.99
CA ALA A 12 13.65 6.87 14.64
C ALA A 12 13.56 6.56 16.14
N SER A 13 14.21 5.48 16.60
CA SER A 13 14.17 5.06 18.01
C SER A 13 15.45 5.45 18.75
N SER A 14 15.27 5.96 19.98
CA SER A 14 16.38 6.12 20.92
C SER A 14 16.88 4.75 21.38
N PRO A 15 18.18 4.61 21.67
CA PRO A 15 18.72 3.38 22.22
C PRO A 15 17.98 2.98 23.50
N SER A 16 17.64 1.70 23.63
CA SER A 16 16.93 1.17 24.79
C SER A 16 17.57 -0.11 25.32
N GLN A 17 17.27 -0.42 26.57
CA GLN A 17 17.59 -1.72 27.15
C GLN A 17 16.75 -2.79 26.43
N GLN A 18 17.40 -3.82 25.93
CA GLN A 18 16.77 -4.97 25.32
C GLN A 18 17.25 -6.26 26.01
N PRO A 19 16.50 -7.36 25.92
CA PRO A 19 16.94 -8.65 26.45
C PRO A 19 18.32 -9.06 25.90
N LEU A 20 19.19 -9.54 26.77
CA LEU A 20 20.47 -10.13 26.40
C LEU A 20 20.23 -11.56 25.88
N ILE A 21 20.70 -11.85 24.67
CA ILE A 21 20.71 -13.22 24.13
C ILE A 21 22.12 -13.77 24.32
N GLU A 22 22.29 -14.74 25.22
CA GLU A 22 23.55 -15.47 25.40
C GLU A 22 23.63 -16.67 24.45
N VAL A 23 24.44 -16.55 23.40
CA VAL A 23 24.63 -17.61 22.41
C VAL A 23 25.56 -18.69 22.95
N LYS A 24 25.04 -19.90 23.23
CA LYS A 24 25.86 -21.01 23.76
C LYS A 24 26.64 -21.76 22.69
N ARG A 25 26.07 -21.94 21.50
CA ARG A 25 26.67 -22.65 20.36
C ARG A 25 26.10 -22.13 19.04
N VAL A 26 26.88 -22.19 17.97
CA VAL A 26 26.49 -21.85 16.60
C VAL A 26 26.83 -23.04 15.70
N TYR A 27 25.90 -23.46 14.85
CA TYR A 27 26.07 -24.53 13.86
C TYR A 27 25.86 -23.93 12.46
N TYR A 28 26.71 -24.33 11.50
CA TYR A 28 26.67 -23.81 10.13
C TYR A 28 27.16 -24.88 9.14
N ARG A 29 26.88 -24.69 7.84
CA ARG A 29 27.35 -25.57 6.75
C ARG A 29 28.80 -25.24 6.39
N ASP A 30 29.51 -26.15 5.73
CA ASP A 30 30.92 -25.94 5.33
C ASP A 30 31.18 -24.65 4.53
N ASP A 31 30.21 -24.22 3.72
CA ASP A 31 30.21 -22.94 3.01
C ASP A 31 28.91 -22.16 3.34
N PRO A 32 28.91 -21.36 4.43
CA PRO A 32 27.70 -20.71 4.91
C PRO A 32 27.39 -19.43 4.12
N ILE A 33 26.14 -19.28 3.69
CA ILE A 33 25.62 -18.03 3.13
C ILE A 33 24.93 -17.25 4.25
N LEU A 34 25.46 -16.08 4.60
CA LEU A 34 24.85 -15.18 5.56
C LEU A 34 23.88 -14.23 4.85
N GLY A 35 22.58 -14.46 5.02
CA GLY A 35 21.55 -13.51 4.59
C GLY A 35 21.55 -12.28 5.48
N ILE A 36 21.53 -11.10 4.87
CA ILE A 36 21.44 -9.81 5.56
C ILE A 36 20.23 -9.07 4.99
N ALA A 37 19.44 -8.46 5.88
CA ALA A 37 18.46 -7.45 5.50
C ALA A 37 18.93 -6.12 6.07
N SER A 38 19.35 -5.21 5.19
CA SER A 38 19.77 -3.87 5.59
C SER A 38 18.60 -2.90 5.43
N PRO A 39 17.91 -2.52 6.52
CA PRO A 39 16.93 -1.46 6.45
C PRO A 39 17.61 -0.14 6.08
N MET A 40 17.00 0.54 5.11
CA MET A 40 17.41 1.85 4.62
C MET A 40 16.18 2.63 4.19
N ARG A 41 16.38 3.87 3.74
CA ARG A 41 15.30 4.61 3.08
C ARG A 41 14.74 3.77 1.92
N PRO A 42 13.42 3.47 1.88
CA PRO A 42 12.86 2.68 0.79
C PRO A 42 13.14 3.29 -0.59
N PRO A 43 13.35 2.46 -1.63
CA PRO A 43 13.28 0.99 -1.63
C PRO A 43 14.49 0.32 -0.97
N SER A 44 14.30 -0.88 -0.44
CA SER A 44 15.29 -1.69 0.29
C SER A 44 15.02 -3.18 0.11
N ASP A 45 16.02 -4.04 0.34
CA ASP A 45 15.96 -5.50 0.12
C ASP A 45 14.76 -6.20 0.77
N PHE A 46 14.20 -5.61 1.83
CA PHE A 46 13.06 -6.15 2.56
C PHE A 46 11.72 -5.54 2.18
N SER A 47 11.69 -4.28 1.73
CA SER A 47 10.45 -3.50 1.64
C SER A 47 9.51 -4.02 0.56
N PHE A 48 10.01 -4.45 -0.60
CA PHE A 48 9.17 -5.08 -1.63
C PHE A 48 8.45 -6.35 -1.14
N SER A 49 9.17 -7.26 -0.47
CA SER A 49 8.57 -8.49 0.07
C SER A 49 7.42 -8.21 1.05
N LYS A 50 7.54 -7.11 1.81
CA LYS A 50 6.50 -6.66 2.74
C LYS A 50 5.30 -6.04 2.06
N CYS A 51 5.48 -5.41 0.89
CA CYS A 51 4.37 -4.89 0.09
C CYS A 51 3.38 -6.00 -0.25
N VAL A 52 3.88 -7.11 -0.81
CA VAL A 52 3.07 -8.28 -1.19
C VAL A 52 2.40 -8.92 0.02
N MET A 53 3.17 -9.18 1.09
CA MET A 53 2.64 -9.77 2.31
C MET A 53 1.54 -8.92 2.93
N LYS A 54 1.76 -7.60 3.07
CA LYS A 54 0.81 -6.68 3.69
C LYS A 54 -0.43 -6.47 2.84
N ALA A 55 -0.29 -6.41 1.51
CA ALA A 55 -1.41 -6.34 0.59
C ALA A 55 -2.35 -7.54 0.78
N GLY A 56 -1.81 -8.76 0.81
CA GLY A 56 -2.59 -9.98 1.04
C GLY A 56 -3.28 -10.00 2.40
N MET A 57 -2.59 -9.57 3.47
CA MET A 57 -3.19 -9.50 4.81
C MET A 57 -4.33 -8.47 4.90
N ILE A 58 -4.14 -7.28 4.31
CA ILE A 58 -5.19 -6.25 4.30
C ILE A 58 -6.40 -6.74 3.52
N TRP A 59 -6.19 -7.33 2.33
CA TRP A 59 -7.28 -7.92 1.53
C TRP A 59 -8.10 -8.90 2.36
N ASP A 60 -7.42 -9.90 2.94
CA ASP A 60 -8.03 -10.96 3.72
C ASP A 60 -8.77 -10.43 4.97
N GLU A 61 -8.23 -9.39 5.63
CA GLU A 61 -8.89 -8.74 6.77
C GLU A 61 -10.14 -7.94 6.37
N VAL A 62 -10.13 -7.19 5.26
CA VAL A 62 -11.31 -6.40 4.85
C VAL A 62 -12.44 -7.29 4.33
N GLU A 63 -12.13 -8.37 3.61
CA GLU A 63 -13.15 -9.33 3.17
C GLU A 63 -13.76 -10.09 4.34
N ARG A 64 -12.95 -10.51 5.33
CA ARG A 64 -13.48 -11.09 6.57
C ARG A 64 -14.37 -10.14 7.35
N ALA A 65 -14.15 -8.83 7.24
CA ALA A 65 -15.01 -7.81 7.82
C ALA A 65 -16.31 -7.57 7.02
N GLY A 66 -16.54 -8.33 5.95
CA GLY A 66 -17.75 -8.29 5.14
C GLY A 66 -17.70 -7.34 3.95
N LEU A 67 -16.52 -6.79 3.60
CA LEU A 67 -16.37 -6.02 2.37
C LEU A 67 -16.45 -6.95 1.16
N SER A 68 -17.23 -6.56 0.16
CA SER A 68 -17.38 -7.32 -1.09
C SER A 68 -16.72 -6.59 -2.26
N GLY A 69 -16.47 -7.29 -3.36
CA GLY A 69 -16.01 -6.64 -4.60
C GLY A 69 -14.59 -6.08 -4.53
N VAL A 70 -13.73 -6.55 -3.62
CA VAL A 70 -12.30 -6.22 -3.65
C VAL A 70 -11.69 -6.85 -4.91
N THR A 71 -11.02 -6.03 -5.72
CA THR A 71 -10.40 -6.47 -6.99
C THR A 71 -8.89 -6.35 -6.97
N GLY A 72 -8.35 -5.55 -6.05
CA GLY A 72 -6.92 -5.41 -5.85
C GLY A 72 -6.60 -4.73 -4.53
N VAL A 73 -5.47 -5.11 -3.93
CA VAL A 73 -4.88 -4.38 -2.80
C VAL A 73 -3.39 -4.28 -3.07
N TRP A 74 -2.83 -3.09 -2.85
CA TRP A 74 -1.39 -2.90 -2.90
C TRP A 74 -0.93 -2.00 -1.77
N VAL A 75 0.27 -2.28 -1.29
CA VAL A 75 0.94 -1.47 -0.26
C VAL A 75 2.22 -0.97 -0.87
N HIS A 76 2.35 0.35 -1.03
CA HIS A 76 3.46 0.89 -1.78
C HIS A 76 4.76 0.94 -0.97
N GLU A 77 5.85 0.59 -1.65
CA GLU A 77 7.18 0.48 -1.05
C GLU A 77 7.72 1.82 -0.53
N PHE A 78 7.45 2.93 -1.25
CA PHE A 78 7.86 4.27 -0.84
C PHE A 78 7.29 4.68 0.53
N GLY A 79 6.18 4.05 0.95
CA GLY A 79 5.58 4.21 2.28
C GLY A 79 6.13 3.25 3.33
N GLY A 80 7.34 2.71 3.13
CA GLY A 80 7.94 1.71 4.04
C GLY A 80 7.14 0.42 4.12
N ALA A 81 6.44 0.08 3.03
CA ALA A 81 5.52 -1.05 2.93
C ALA A 81 4.41 -1.07 4.01
N ARG A 82 3.95 0.11 4.47
CA ARG A 82 2.90 0.26 5.51
C ARG A 82 2.06 1.53 5.40
N MET A 83 2.70 2.65 5.09
CA MET A 83 2.12 3.99 5.29
C MET A 83 1.15 4.39 4.18
N PHE A 84 1.27 3.82 2.98
CA PHE A 84 0.45 4.16 1.82
C PHE A 84 -0.14 2.88 1.21
N ASN A 85 -1.44 2.70 1.39
CA ASN A 85 -2.18 1.51 1.00
C ASN A 85 -3.24 1.89 -0.04
N VAL A 86 -3.43 1.06 -1.07
CA VAL A 86 -4.41 1.28 -2.13
C VAL A 86 -5.31 0.06 -2.23
N LEU A 87 -6.61 0.29 -2.27
CA LEU A 87 -7.64 -0.73 -2.45
C LEU A 87 -8.42 -0.44 -3.72
N ALA A 88 -8.41 -1.36 -4.67
CA ALA A 88 -9.27 -1.34 -5.84
C ALA A 88 -10.54 -2.14 -5.57
N ILE A 89 -11.71 -1.53 -5.80
CA ILE A 89 -13.01 -2.16 -5.57
C ILE A 89 -13.91 -2.03 -6.79
N LYS A 90 -14.79 -3.01 -6.96
CA LYS A 90 -15.99 -2.87 -7.78
C LYS A 90 -17.12 -2.34 -6.90
N GLN A 91 -17.54 -1.11 -7.15
CA GLN A 91 -18.57 -0.50 -6.32
C GLN A 91 -19.92 -1.21 -6.44
N ALA A 92 -20.63 -1.37 -5.31
CA ALA A 92 -21.89 -2.11 -5.23
C ALA A 92 -23.06 -1.30 -4.64
N TYR A 93 -22.78 -0.21 -3.94
CA TYR A 93 -23.78 0.69 -3.33
C TYR A 93 -23.16 2.06 -2.97
N PRO A 94 -23.98 3.10 -2.76
CA PRO A 94 -23.51 4.40 -2.27
C PRO A 94 -22.75 4.26 -0.94
N GLY A 95 -21.56 4.82 -0.85
CA GLY A 95 -20.70 4.72 0.34
C GLY A 95 -19.84 3.46 0.43
N HIS A 96 -19.88 2.57 -0.56
CA HIS A 96 -19.04 1.36 -0.59
C HIS A 96 -17.54 1.71 -0.53
N ALA A 97 -17.09 2.72 -1.28
CA ALA A 97 -15.70 3.18 -1.25
C ALA A 97 -15.27 3.71 0.12
N ARG A 98 -16.11 4.50 0.78
CA ARG A 98 -15.86 4.98 2.15
C ARG A 98 -15.78 3.85 3.17
N GLN A 99 -16.66 2.84 3.07
CA GLN A 99 -16.59 1.64 3.91
C GLN A 99 -15.28 0.89 3.69
N ALA A 100 -14.88 0.68 2.43
CA ALA A 100 -13.63 0.01 2.09
C ALA A 100 -12.42 0.74 2.69
N GLY A 101 -12.37 2.06 2.54
CA GLY A 101 -11.30 2.91 3.08
C GLY A 101 -11.21 2.87 4.59
N LEU A 102 -12.35 2.93 5.30
CA LEU A 102 -12.41 2.82 6.76
C LEU A 102 -11.95 1.44 7.26
N LEU A 103 -12.38 0.36 6.59
CA LEU A 103 -11.96 -1.00 6.95
C LEU A 103 -10.46 -1.19 6.76
N ALA A 104 -9.91 -0.79 5.61
CA ALA A 104 -8.47 -0.86 5.37
C ALA A 104 -7.65 0.01 6.32
N ALA A 105 -8.14 1.23 6.61
CA ALA A 105 -7.49 2.11 7.57
C ALA A 105 -7.55 1.54 9.00
N GLY A 106 -8.61 0.82 9.37
CA GLY A 106 -8.85 0.32 10.72
C GLY A 106 -8.32 -1.09 10.99
N CYS A 107 -8.06 -1.88 9.95
CA CYS A 107 -7.61 -3.27 10.09
C CYS A 107 -6.23 -3.39 10.75
N GLN A 108 -5.93 -4.53 11.35
CA GLN A 108 -4.68 -4.73 12.09
C GLN A 108 -3.47 -4.58 11.17
N SER A 109 -3.58 -5.09 9.94
CA SER A 109 -2.49 -5.08 8.99
C SER A 109 -2.18 -3.72 8.39
N GLY A 110 -3.20 -2.86 8.24
CA GLY A 110 -3.08 -1.49 7.71
C GLY A 110 -2.94 -0.40 8.77
N SER A 111 -3.20 -0.70 10.06
CA SER A 111 -3.23 0.31 11.11
C SER A 111 -1.85 0.75 11.61
N TYR A 112 -0.90 -0.16 11.81
CA TYR A 112 0.42 0.20 12.37
C TYR A 112 1.22 1.13 11.44
N LEU A 113 1.46 2.37 11.90
CA LEU A 113 2.08 3.48 11.14
C LEU A 113 1.30 3.86 9.86
N GLY A 114 0.07 3.39 9.66
CA GLY A 114 -0.75 3.76 8.51
C GLY A 114 -0.91 5.28 8.40
N ARG A 115 -0.88 5.80 7.17
CA ARG A 115 -1.00 7.25 6.90
C ARG A 115 -2.03 7.57 5.84
N PHE A 116 -1.97 6.87 4.71
CA PHE A 116 -2.82 7.10 3.55
C PHE A 116 -3.45 5.78 3.14
N VAL A 117 -4.77 5.81 2.96
CA VAL A 117 -5.53 4.75 2.30
C VAL A 117 -6.22 5.38 1.11
N VAL A 118 -5.97 4.87 -0.09
CA VAL A 118 -6.65 5.30 -1.32
C VAL A 118 -7.59 4.19 -1.76
N VAL A 119 -8.82 4.54 -2.10
CA VAL A 119 -9.78 3.61 -2.69
C VAL A 119 -10.01 4.02 -4.13
N VAL A 120 -9.89 3.06 -5.06
CA VAL A 120 -10.03 3.27 -6.50
C VAL A 120 -11.00 2.25 -7.10
N ASP A 121 -11.56 2.53 -8.28
CA ASP A 121 -12.40 1.56 -9.00
C ASP A 121 -11.55 0.41 -9.59
N GLU A 122 -12.21 -0.68 -10.00
CA GLU A 122 -11.57 -1.88 -10.53
C GLU A 122 -10.81 -1.68 -11.86
N ASP A 123 -10.94 -0.50 -12.49
CA ASP A 123 -10.24 -0.18 -13.72
C ASP A 123 -8.84 0.39 -13.51
N VAL A 124 -8.48 0.72 -12.27
CA VAL A 124 -7.21 1.29 -11.83
C VAL A 124 -6.33 0.19 -11.22
N ASP A 125 -5.09 0.07 -11.69
CA ASP A 125 -4.10 -0.85 -11.09
C ASP A 125 -3.57 -0.25 -9.77
N PRO A 126 -3.85 -0.87 -8.60
CA PRO A 126 -3.41 -0.33 -7.32
C PRO A 126 -1.88 -0.38 -7.13
N SER A 127 -1.16 -1.15 -7.95
CA SER A 127 0.30 -1.23 -7.91
C SER A 127 1.01 -0.18 -8.76
N ASP A 128 0.30 0.40 -9.75
CA ASP A 128 0.80 1.50 -10.57
C ASP A 128 0.43 2.84 -9.94
N LEU A 129 1.43 3.48 -9.31
CA LEU A 129 1.22 4.78 -8.68
C LEU A 129 0.76 5.84 -9.68
N PHE A 130 1.15 5.76 -10.96
CA PHE A 130 0.71 6.72 -11.95
C PHE A 130 -0.80 6.62 -12.20
N ASP A 131 -1.32 5.40 -12.29
CA ASP A 131 -2.76 5.13 -12.46
C ASP A 131 -3.56 5.56 -11.21
N VAL A 132 -3.04 5.26 -10.02
CA VAL A 132 -3.63 5.70 -8.74
C VAL A 132 -3.69 7.22 -8.64
N MET A 133 -2.58 7.92 -8.96
CA MET A 133 -2.55 9.38 -8.91
C MET A 133 -3.47 10.01 -9.96
N TRP A 134 -3.58 9.41 -11.15
CA TRP A 134 -4.56 9.82 -12.16
C TRP A 134 -6.00 9.70 -11.63
N ALA A 135 -6.34 8.60 -10.97
CA ALA A 135 -7.65 8.42 -10.35
C ALA A 135 -7.93 9.51 -9.29
N ILE A 136 -6.96 9.77 -8.39
CA ILE A 136 -7.07 10.86 -7.39
C ILE A 136 -7.33 12.20 -8.08
N CYS A 137 -6.54 12.56 -9.10
CA CYS A 137 -6.67 13.85 -9.77
C CYS A 137 -7.97 14.02 -10.57
N THR A 138 -8.64 12.94 -10.97
CA THR A 138 -9.79 12.99 -11.89
C THR A 138 -11.12 12.57 -11.27
N ARG A 139 -11.10 11.96 -10.08
CA ARG A 139 -12.29 11.37 -9.44
C ARG A 139 -12.51 11.84 -7.99
N CYS A 140 -11.51 12.46 -7.35
CA CYS A 140 -11.59 12.94 -5.97
C CYS A 140 -11.77 14.46 -5.91
N ASP A 141 -12.84 14.93 -5.26
CA ASP A 141 -12.93 16.30 -4.73
C ASP A 141 -12.36 16.33 -3.30
N PRO A 142 -11.19 16.96 -3.07
CA PRO A 142 -10.48 16.89 -1.79
C PRO A 142 -11.32 17.28 -0.56
N ALA A 143 -12.30 18.17 -0.70
CA ALA A 143 -13.11 18.63 0.42
C ALA A 143 -14.17 17.62 0.87
N SER A 144 -14.74 16.85 -0.06
CA SER A 144 -15.80 15.88 0.22
C SER A 144 -15.27 14.44 0.33
N ASP A 145 -14.18 14.13 -0.38
CA ASP A 145 -13.77 12.76 -0.66
C ASP A 145 -12.53 12.35 0.15
N ILE A 146 -11.97 13.26 0.96
CA ILE A 146 -10.89 12.97 1.90
C ILE A 146 -11.41 12.99 3.34
N GLU A 147 -11.32 11.84 4.00
CA GLU A 147 -11.69 11.67 5.40
C GLU A 147 -10.46 11.54 6.30
N PHE A 148 -10.49 12.21 7.45
CA PHE A 148 -9.38 12.18 8.40
C PHE A 148 -9.74 11.39 9.66
N VAL A 149 -9.09 10.25 9.86
CA VAL A 149 -9.15 9.51 11.13
C VAL A 149 -8.08 10.05 12.05
N ARG A 150 -8.47 10.68 13.15
CA ARG A 150 -7.57 11.30 14.13
C ARG A 150 -7.29 10.36 15.30
N ARG A 151 -6.12 10.53 15.93
CA ARG A 151 -5.67 9.76 17.11
C ARG A 151 -5.67 8.24 16.86
N ALA A 152 -5.30 7.84 15.66
CA ALA A 152 -5.18 6.44 15.29
C ALA A 152 -3.84 5.86 15.78
N TRP A 153 -3.79 4.55 16.06
CA TRP A 153 -2.59 3.89 16.57
C TRP A 153 -1.37 4.07 15.65
N SER A 154 -0.23 4.43 16.23
CA SER A 154 1.06 4.46 15.56
C SER A 154 2.14 3.85 16.48
N GLY A 155 3.42 4.01 16.14
CA GLY A 155 4.51 3.42 16.90
C GLY A 155 5.73 4.33 17.02
N PRO A 156 6.70 3.96 17.87
CA PRO A 156 7.91 4.74 18.13
C PRO A 156 8.83 4.88 16.90
N LEU A 157 8.55 4.14 15.82
CA LEU A 157 9.27 4.22 14.55
C LEU A 157 8.72 5.29 13.60
N ASP A 158 7.59 5.92 13.96
CA ASP A 158 6.99 7.02 13.19
C ASP A 158 7.82 8.30 13.38
N PRO A 159 8.52 8.79 12.33
CA PRO A 159 9.45 9.91 12.47
C PRO A 159 8.77 11.25 12.76
N LEU A 160 7.44 11.33 12.64
CA LEU A 160 6.67 12.54 12.94
C LEU A 160 6.24 12.64 14.41
N LEU A 161 6.36 11.56 15.18
CA LEU A 161 5.89 11.55 16.56
C LEU A 161 6.99 12.02 17.51
N ASP A 162 6.57 12.78 18.52
CA ASP A 162 7.39 12.99 19.70
C ASP A 162 7.41 11.72 20.57
N ALA A 163 8.35 11.63 21.51
CA ALA A 163 8.49 10.47 22.39
C ALA A 163 7.26 10.24 23.31
N ALA A 164 6.36 11.21 23.42
CA ALA A 164 5.16 11.14 24.26
C ALA A 164 3.91 10.69 23.48
N SER A 165 3.94 10.73 22.14
CA SER A 165 2.81 10.39 21.30
C SER A 165 2.88 8.95 20.79
N SER A 166 1.75 8.26 20.85
CA SER A 166 1.55 6.93 20.27
C SER A 166 0.49 6.94 19.17
N THR A 167 0.09 8.12 18.70
CA THR A 167 -1.00 8.28 17.75
C THR A 167 -0.67 9.25 16.63
N ASN A 168 -1.16 8.96 15.43
CA ASN A 168 -1.11 9.85 14.28
C ASN A 168 -2.52 10.12 13.72
N SER A 169 -2.60 10.93 12.66
CA SER A 169 -3.78 11.02 11.80
C SER A 169 -3.57 10.22 10.52
N ARG A 170 -4.67 9.73 9.96
CA ARG A 170 -4.71 9.03 8.68
C ARG A 170 -5.68 9.74 7.73
N ALA A 171 -5.35 9.78 6.45
CA ALA A 171 -6.25 10.23 5.40
C ALA A 171 -6.77 9.01 4.62
N ILE A 172 -8.07 8.96 4.43
CA ILE A 172 -8.76 8.03 3.54
C ILE A 172 -9.19 8.86 2.34
N ILE A 173 -8.72 8.50 1.16
CA ILE A 173 -8.95 9.23 -0.09
C ILE A 173 -9.86 8.34 -0.95
N ASP A 174 -11.08 8.80 -1.16
CA ASP A 174 -11.99 8.20 -2.13
C ASP A 174 -11.64 8.75 -3.52
N ALA A 175 -11.07 7.89 -4.35
CA ALA A 175 -10.72 8.17 -5.74
C ALA A 175 -11.52 7.27 -6.70
N CYS A 176 -12.68 6.78 -6.23
CA CYS A 176 -13.64 6.11 -7.09
C CYS A 176 -14.51 7.13 -7.84
N ARG A 177 -15.09 6.73 -8.96
CA ARG A 177 -16.14 7.52 -9.62
C ARG A 177 -17.34 7.64 -8.66
N PRO A 178 -18.02 8.80 -8.59
CA PRO A 178 -19.21 8.93 -7.74
C PRO A 178 -20.24 7.85 -8.07
N TYR A 179 -20.67 7.09 -7.05
CA TYR A 179 -21.52 5.90 -7.25
C TYR A 179 -22.82 6.25 -8.00
N GLU A 180 -23.44 7.36 -7.63
CA GLU A 180 -24.68 7.88 -8.21
C GLU A 180 -24.55 8.22 -9.69
N ARG A 181 -23.32 8.41 -10.16
CA ARG A 181 -22.98 8.80 -11.53
C ARG A 181 -22.31 7.69 -12.33
N LEU A 182 -22.26 6.44 -11.83
CA LEU A 182 -21.58 5.36 -12.57
C LEU A 182 -22.15 5.13 -13.98
N ALA A 183 -23.44 5.39 -14.18
CA ALA A 183 -24.11 5.22 -15.47
C ALA A 183 -23.76 6.31 -16.50
N ASP A 184 -23.48 7.54 -16.07
CA ASP A 184 -23.26 8.71 -16.92
C ASP A 184 -21.86 9.33 -16.77
N PHE A 185 -20.99 8.79 -15.92
CA PHE A 185 -19.61 9.24 -15.77
C PHE A 185 -18.85 9.07 -17.09
N PRO A 186 -18.01 10.04 -17.50
CA PRO A 186 -17.25 9.95 -18.75
C PRO A 186 -16.44 8.66 -18.87
N MET A 187 -16.49 8.04 -20.05
CA MET A 187 -15.69 6.86 -20.34
C MET A 187 -14.20 7.18 -20.29
N VAL A 188 -13.42 6.23 -19.77
CA VAL A 188 -11.96 6.34 -19.78
C VAL A 188 -11.45 6.21 -21.22
N ALA A 189 -10.62 7.16 -21.63
CA ALA A 189 -10.00 7.18 -22.95
C ALA A 189 -8.86 6.14 -23.04
N ARG A 190 -9.24 4.85 -23.09
CA ARG A 190 -8.32 3.72 -23.23
C ARG A 190 -8.80 2.72 -24.27
N ALA A 191 -7.86 2.11 -24.99
CA ALA A 191 -8.16 0.95 -25.82
C ALA A 191 -8.64 -0.22 -24.94
N SER A 192 -9.57 -1.03 -25.46
CA SER A 192 -10.03 -2.22 -24.75
C SER A 192 -8.86 -3.20 -24.50
N PRO A 193 -8.91 -4.02 -23.44
CA PRO A 193 -7.88 -5.04 -23.19
C PRO A 193 -7.66 -5.96 -24.39
N GLU A 194 -8.74 -6.33 -25.09
CA GLU A 194 -8.71 -7.19 -26.28
C GLU A 194 -8.00 -6.49 -27.45
N LEU A 195 -8.26 -5.20 -27.66
CA LEU A 195 -7.59 -4.44 -28.71
C LEU A 195 -6.10 -4.27 -28.38
N ARG A 196 -5.76 -3.97 -27.12
CA ARG A 196 -4.36 -3.88 -26.67
C ARG A 196 -3.63 -5.21 -26.89
N GLN A 197 -4.27 -6.33 -26.58
CA GLN A 197 -3.70 -7.66 -26.80
C GLN A 197 -3.49 -7.96 -28.28
N LYS A 198 -4.50 -7.71 -29.14
CA LYS A 198 -4.38 -7.86 -30.60
C LYS A 198 -3.26 -7.00 -31.19
N VAL A 199 -3.09 -5.77 -30.69
CA VAL A 199 -2.00 -4.88 -31.12
C VAL A 199 -0.65 -5.42 -30.67
N LYS A 200 -0.52 -5.88 -29.41
CA LYS A 200 0.70 -6.52 -28.91
C LYS A 200 1.09 -7.74 -29.75
N GLU A 201 0.13 -8.61 -30.08
CA GLU A 201 0.35 -9.78 -30.92
C GLU A 201 0.73 -9.40 -32.36
N LYS A 202 0.01 -8.44 -32.96
CA LYS A 202 0.28 -7.97 -34.32
C LYS A 202 1.68 -7.38 -34.49
N PHE A 203 2.21 -6.75 -33.45
CA PHE A 203 3.51 -6.09 -33.47
C PHE A 203 4.54 -6.79 -32.58
N ALA A 204 4.36 -8.07 -32.27
CA ALA A 204 5.22 -8.81 -31.34
C ALA A 204 6.70 -8.77 -31.75
N ASP A 205 7.00 -8.93 -33.05
CA ASP A 205 8.37 -8.90 -33.57
C ASP A 205 9.07 -7.55 -33.33
N LEU A 206 8.33 -6.44 -33.49
CA LEU A 206 8.82 -5.08 -33.25
C LEU A 206 8.96 -4.80 -31.75
N LEU A 207 7.98 -5.22 -30.94
CA LEU A 207 8.01 -5.01 -29.50
C LEU A 207 9.15 -5.80 -28.83
N ALA A 208 9.48 -7.00 -29.36
CA ALA A 208 10.61 -7.80 -28.91
C ALA A 208 11.97 -7.12 -29.15
N THR A 209 12.08 -6.28 -30.19
CA THR A 209 13.33 -5.57 -30.51
C THR A 209 13.56 -4.32 -29.66
N ILE A 210 12.51 -3.76 -29.04
CA ILE A 210 12.56 -2.49 -28.30
C ILE A 210 12.89 -2.71 -26.80
N GLY A 211 12.98 -3.97 -26.34
CA GLY A 211 13.46 -4.27 -24.99
C GLY A 211 12.45 -3.96 -23.87
N CYS A 212 11.15 -4.01 -24.16
CA CYS A 212 10.13 -4.06 -23.11
C CYS A 212 9.95 -5.51 -22.64
N GLY A 213 10.96 -6.02 -21.93
CA GLY A 213 10.87 -7.23 -21.10
C GLY A 213 10.38 -6.89 -19.71
#